data_AF-A0A2W6RQD8-F1
#
_entry.id   AF-A0A2W6RQD8-F1
#
_cell.length_a   1.000
_cell.length_b   1.000
_cell.length_c   1.000
_cell.angle_alpha   90.00
_cell.angle_beta   90.00
_cell.angle_gamma   90.00
#
_symmetry.space_group_name_H-M   'P 1'
#
loop_
_entity.id
_entity.type
_entity.pdbx_description
1 polymer ?
#
loop_
_entity_poly.entity_id
_entity_poly.type
_entity_poly.pdbx_seq_one_letter_code
_entity_poly.pdbx_strand_id
1 'polypeptide(L)' 'MDMTASDQAVLHYGDGEFAVLKPGRYVRCAVTDKPIPLEILRYWSSTRQQPYFGPAEFIAALTEAK' A
#
# COMPACT_ATOMS: atom_id res chain seq x y z
N MET A 1 -2.64 23.50 -3.26
CA MET A 1 -1.18 23.30 -3.39
C MET A 1 -0.97 21.81 -3.23
N ASP A 2 -1.05 21.07 -4.34
CA ASP A 2 -1.24 19.62 -4.34
C ASP A 2 -0.04 18.99 -5.07
N MET A 3 1.13 19.04 -4.43
CA MET A 3 2.41 18.55 -4.98
C MET A 3 2.74 17.11 -4.55
N THR A 4 1.73 16.29 -4.25
CA THR A 4 1.91 14.91 -3.76
C THR A 4 1.43 13.85 -4.76
N ALA A 5 1.41 14.17 -6.06
CA ALA A 5 0.88 13.26 -7.10
C ALA A 5 1.95 12.56 -7.95
N SER A 6 3.21 13.01 -7.93
CA SER A 6 4.16 12.65 -8.99
C SER A 6 5.04 11.43 -8.70
N ASP A 7 5.01 10.86 -7.50
CA ASP A 7 6.00 9.88 -7.04
C ASP A 7 5.35 8.58 -6.50
N GLN A 8 4.22 8.18 -7.11
CA GLN A 8 3.55 6.93 -6.78
C GLN A 8 4.40 5.74 -7.23
N ALA A 9 4.90 4.96 -6.27
CA ALA A 9 5.55 3.70 -6.52
C ALA A 9 4.52 2.64 -6.93
N VAL A 10 4.93 1.76 -7.83
CA VAL A 10 4.15 0.57 -8.15
C VAL A 10 4.91 -0.62 -7.60
N LEU A 11 4.32 -1.27 -6.61
CA LEU A 11 4.84 -2.47 -5.98
C LEU A 11 3.97 -3.66 -6.37
N HIS A 12 4.63 -4.78 -6.61
CA HIS A 12 4.01 -6.08 -6.70
C HIS A 12 4.18 -6.78 -5.36
N TYR A 13 3.08 -7.15 -4.72
CA TYR A 13 3.11 -7.73 -3.38
C TYR A 13 3.18 -9.25 -3.46
N GLY A 14 4.31 -9.83 -3.06
CA GLY A 14 4.50 -11.26 -2.89
C GLY A 14 4.09 -11.75 -1.49
N ASP A 15 4.22 -13.05 -1.29
CA ASP A 15 3.93 -13.74 -0.02
C ASP A 15 5.05 -13.48 1.00
N GLY A 16 5.13 -12.25 1.52
CA GLY A 16 6.12 -11.82 2.51
C GLY A 16 7.24 -10.91 1.98
N GLU A 17 7.28 -10.68 0.67
CA GLU A 17 8.16 -9.69 0.03
C GLU A 17 7.36 -8.81 -0.95
N PHE A 18 7.94 -7.69 -1.39
CA PHE A 18 7.35 -6.89 -2.47
C PHE A 18 8.42 -6.54 -3.49
N ALA A 19 8.07 -6.64 -4.78
CA ALA A 19 8.92 -6.25 -5.89
C ALA A 19 8.55 -4.84 -6.35
N VAL A 20 9.53 -3.94 -6.42
CA VAL A 20 9.32 -2.59 -6.93
C VAL A 20 9.29 -2.66 -8.46
N LEU A 21 8.09 -2.58 -9.04
CA LEU A 21 7.92 -2.50 -10.50
C LEU A 21 8.25 -1.10 -11.02
N LYS A 22 7.80 -0.08 -10.29
CA LYS A 22 8.08 1.32 -10.61
C LYS A 22 8.61 2.02 -9.36
N PRO A 23 9.84 2.57 -9.40
CA PRO A 23 10.36 3.32 -8.27
C PRO A 23 9.50 4.54 -8.02
N GLY A 24 9.21 4.80 -6.76
CA GLY A 24 8.53 6.00 -6.28
C GLY A 24 8.82 6.20 -4.79
N ARG A 25 8.24 7.23 -4.19
CA ARG A 25 8.44 7.61 -2.78
C ARG A 25 7.32 7.13 -1.88
N TYR A 26 6.12 6.91 -2.43
CA TYR A 26 4.96 6.45 -1.66
C TYR A 26 4.04 5.59 -2.52
N VAL A 27 3.27 4.70 -1.89
CA VAL A 27 2.15 3.96 -2.48
C VAL A 27 0.84 4.50 -1.91
N ARG A 28 -0.30 4.31 -2.59
CA ARG A 28 -1.61 4.74 -2.06
C ARG A 28 -2.30 3.59 -1.35
N CYS A 29 -2.80 3.85 -0.14
CA CYS A 29 -3.61 2.90 0.61
C CYS A 29 -4.89 2.56 -0.17
N ALA A 30 -5.19 1.27 -0.32
CA ALA A 30 -6.39 0.85 -1.03
C ALA A 30 -7.70 1.20 -0.29
N VAL A 31 -7.65 1.38 1.03
CA VAL A 31 -8.83 1.66 1.87
C VAL A 31 -9.08 3.15 2.02
N THR A 32 -8.02 3.93 2.20
CA THR A 32 -8.12 5.35 2.59
C THR A 32 -7.58 6.33 1.55
N ASP A 33 -7.03 5.83 0.43
CA ASP A 33 -6.31 6.59 -0.61
C ASP A 33 -5.15 7.44 -0.08
N LYS A 34 -4.76 7.26 1.18
CA LYS A 34 -3.66 8.01 1.80
C LYS A 34 -2.31 7.61 1.21
N PRO A 35 -1.39 8.56 1.01
CA PRO A 35 -0.02 8.25 0.62
C PRO A 35 0.74 7.57 1.77
N ILE A 36 1.25 6.38 1.51
CA ILE A 36 2.07 5.55 2.40
C ILE A 36 3.50 5.57 1.88
N PRO A 37 4.44 6.22 2.58
CA PRO A 37 5.86 6.09 2.29
C PRO A 37 6.30 4.61 2.33
N LEU A 38 7.13 4.18 1.37
CA LEU A 38 7.65 2.81 1.33
C LEU A 38 8.42 2.42 2.61
N GLU A 39 9.06 3.40 3.26
CA GLU A 39 9.80 3.23 4.51
C GLU A 39 8.91 2.81 5.70
N ILE A 40 7.62 3.17 5.69
CA ILE A 40 6.66 2.79 6.74
C ILE A 40 5.70 1.68 6.30
N LEU A 41 5.77 1.26 5.04
CA LEU A 41 4.91 0.22 4.48
C LEU A 41 5.21 -1.13 5.17
N ARG A 42 4.41 -1.46 6.18
CA ARG A 42 4.54 -2.70 6.97
C ARG A 42 3.39 -3.67 6.76
N TYR A 43 2.27 -3.21 6.24
CA TYR A 43 1.06 -4.02 6.07
C TYR A 43 0.60 -3.97 4.62
N TRP A 44 0.54 -5.13 3.98
CA TRP A 44 0.03 -5.30 2.62
C TRP A 44 -0.63 -6.68 2.47
N SER A 45 -1.45 -6.83 1.44
CA SER A 45 -2.03 -8.13 1.06
C SER A 45 -1.56 -8.53 -0.33
N SER A 46 -0.86 -9.66 -0.43
CA SER A 46 -0.45 -10.30 -1.68
C SER A 46 -1.67 -10.74 -2.51
N THR A 47 -2.67 -11.33 -1.87
CA THR A 47 -3.91 -11.81 -2.53
C THR A 47 -4.67 -10.69 -3.25
N ARG A 48 -4.69 -9.48 -2.66
CA ARG A 48 -5.41 -8.32 -3.22
C ARG A 48 -4.50 -7.34 -3.96
N GLN A 49 -3.17 -7.51 -3.88
CA GLN A 49 -2.18 -6.54 -4.36
C GLN A 49 -2.40 -5.13 -3.79
N GLN A 50 -2.73 -5.04 -2.50
CA GLN A 50 -3.13 -3.78 -1.86
C GLN A 50 -2.25 -3.45 -0.65
N PRO A 51 -1.66 -2.25 -0.59
CA PRO A 51 -0.99 -1.75 0.61
C PRO A 51 -1.97 -1.09 1.58
N TYR A 52 -1.63 -1.14 2.86
CA TYR A 52 -2.39 -0.53 3.95
C TYR A 52 -1.48 0.36 4.80
N PHE A 53 -1.99 1.54 5.18
CA PHE A 53 -1.19 2.52 5.94
C PHE A 53 -0.97 2.07 7.39
N GLY A 54 -1.97 1.46 8.00
CA GLY A 54 -1.88 0.96 9.36
C GLY A 54 -2.52 -0.41 9.59
N PRO A 55 -2.34 -0.96 10.80
CA PRO A 55 -2.99 -2.20 11.22
C PRO A 55 -4.52 -2.07 11.21
N ALA A 56 -5.06 -0.88 11.47
CA ALA A 56 -6.51 -0.63 11.42
C ALA A 56 -7.09 -0.87 10.01
N GLU A 57 -6.46 -0.32 8.96
CA GLU A 57 -6.90 -0.56 7.58
C GLU A 57 -6.69 -2.00 7.14
N PHE A 58 -5.59 -2.64 7.57
CA PHE A 58 -5.35 -4.06 7.28
C PHE A 58 -6.44 -4.95 7.90
N ILE A 59 -6.76 -4.72 9.18
CA ILE A 59 -7.84 -5.43 9.87
C ILE A 59 -9.17 -5.18 9.18
N ALA A 60 -9.50 -3.92 8.84
CA ALA A 60 -10.74 -3.60 8.12
C ALA A 60 -10.85 -4.39 6.81
N ALA A 61 -9.78 -4.40 6.00
CA ALA A 61 -9.73 -5.16 4.76
C ALA A 61 -9.87 -6.67 4.97
N LEU A 62 -9.26 -7.23 6.02
CA LEU A 62 -9.41 -8.64 6.38
C LEU A 62 -10.83 -8.98 6.85
N THR A 63 -11.48 -8.10 7.62
CA THR A 63 -12.83 -8.34 8.11
C THR A 63 -13.90 -8.36 7.01
N GLU A 64 -13.64 -7.70 5.88
CA GLU A 64 -14.53 -7.69 4.71
C GLU A 64 -14.42 -8.96 3.82
N ALA A 65 -13.51 -9.90 4.13
CA ALA A 65 -13.52 -11.21 3.47
C ALA A 65 -14.63 -12.09 4.08
N LYS A 66 -15.88 -11.89 3.65
CA LYS A 66 -17.00 -12.79 3.93
C LYS A 66 -17.46 -13.50 2.66
#